data_AF-A0A166VG20-F1
#
_entry.id   AF-A0A166VG20-F1
#
_cell.length_a   1.000
_cell.length_b   1.000
_cell.length_c   1.000
_cell.angle_alpha   90.00
_cell.angle_beta   90.00
_cell.angle_gamma   90.00
#
_symmetry.space_group_name_H-M   'P 1'
#
loop_
_entity.id
_entity.type
_entity.pdbx_description
1 polymer ?
#
loop_
_entity_poly.entity_id
_entity_poly.type
_entity_poly.pdbx_seq_one_letter_code
_entity_poly.pdbx_strand_id
1 'polypeptide(L)'
;MLRNPGHAGPAAYALSNLAANTYTAWLIIECDAVPILVEMLREPDIQSGPAVMALALLLPFLSEDIPRISKSEIIKRLVQMLQGRDARDAAMVMGSIARIDELREAILQSEGVISTLRHMLRGTNSDAAAYAIGGLSKDDNVLEDLRKHDVAEDLIVLMNNEDSALASGWALASLARNRA
;
A
#
# COMPACT_ATOMS: atom_id res chain seq x y z
N MET A 1 -26.61 -12.45 -5.96
CA MET A 1 -26.03 -13.69 -5.39
C MET A 1 -25.60 -13.40 -3.96
N LEU A 2 -25.94 -14.30 -3.04
CA LEU A 2 -25.81 -14.17 -1.58
C LEU A 2 -24.35 -13.90 -1.16
N ARG A 3 -23.97 -12.65 -0.88
CA ARG A 3 -22.77 -12.38 -0.07
C ARG A 3 -23.15 -12.58 1.39
N ASN A 4 -22.75 -13.70 1.96
CA ASN A 4 -22.81 -13.89 3.40
C ASN A 4 -21.54 -13.23 3.98
N PRO A 5 -21.65 -12.08 4.69
CA PRO A 5 -20.48 -11.33 5.17
C PRO A 5 -19.57 -12.16 6.08
N GLY A 6 -20.10 -13.22 6.70
CA GLY A 6 -19.33 -14.16 7.54
C GLY A 6 -18.25 -14.97 6.81
N HIS A 7 -18.33 -15.13 5.48
CA HIS A 7 -17.32 -15.87 4.69
C HIS A 7 -16.36 -14.95 3.93
N ALA A 8 -16.62 -13.64 3.94
CA ALA A 8 -15.85 -12.68 3.16
C ALA A 8 -14.40 -12.56 3.68
N GLY A 9 -14.21 -12.50 5.00
CA GLY A 9 -12.87 -12.50 5.62
C GLY A 9 -12.04 -13.75 5.27
N PRO A 10 -12.54 -14.97 5.53
CA PRO A 10 -11.84 -16.21 5.16
C PRO A 10 -11.53 -16.32 3.67
N ALA A 11 -12.45 -15.88 2.80
CA ALA A 11 -12.23 -15.89 1.35
C ALA A 11 -11.10 -14.92 0.94
N ALA A 12 -11.09 -13.69 1.45
CA ALA A 12 -10.00 -12.74 1.19
C ALA A 12 -8.65 -13.27 1.69
N TYR A 13 -8.62 -13.93 2.84
CA TYR A 13 -7.42 -14.55 3.38
C TYR A 13 -6.90 -15.70 2.53
N ALA A 14 -7.81 -16.57 2.03
CA ALA A 14 -7.43 -17.61 1.08
C ALA A 14 -6.86 -17.01 -0.21
N LEU A 15 -7.52 -15.96 -0.74
CA LEU A 15 -7.07 -15.28 -1.95
C LEU A 15 -5.73 -14.57 -1.75
N SER A 16 -5.45 -13.97 -0.59
CA SER A 16 -4.15 -13.35 -0.33
C SER A 16 -3.02 -14.37 -0.30
N ASN A 17 -3.26 -15.54 0.29
CA ASN A 17 -2.27 -16.63 0.31
C ASN A 17 -2.04 -17.20 -1.09
N LEU A 18 -3.10 -17.34 -1.90
CA LEU A 18 -2.99 -17.79 -3.28
C LEU A 18 -2.31 -16.74 -4.16
N ALA A 19 -2.57 -15.45 -3.97
CA ALA A 19 -1.95 -14.39 -4.77
C ALA A 19 -0.42 -14.30 -4.57
N ALA A 20 0.13 -14.89 -3.49
CA ALA A 20 1.57 -14.93 -3.25
C ALA A 20 2.34 -15.82 -4.22
N ASN A 21 1.66 -16.70 -4.98
CA ASN A 21 2.27 -17.51 -6.02
C ASN A 21 1.83 -17.02 -7.41
N THR A 22 2.78 -16.86 -8.33
CA THR A 22 2.54 -16.28 -9.66
C THR A 22 1.50 -17.04 -10.48
N TYR A 23 1.50 -18.37 -10.44
CA TYR A 23 0.54 -19.17 -11.20
C TYR A 23 -0.88 -18.97 -10.67
N THR A 24 -1.05 -18.99 -9.34
CA THR A 24 -2.35 -18.78 -8.72
C THR A 24 -2.81 -17.31 -8.78
N ALA A 25 -1.89 -16.34 -8.82
CA ALA A 25 -2.21 -14.94 -9.09
C ALA A 25 -2.87 -14.76 -10.46
N TRP A 26 -2.34 -15.39 -11.51
CA TRP A 26 -2.96 -15.40 -12.83
C TRP A 26 -4.35 -16.04 -12.81
N LEU A 27 -4.51 -17.19 -12.14
CA LEU A 27 -5.82 -17.82 -12.00
C LEU A 27 -6.86 -16.93 -11.30
N ILE A 28 -6.45 -16.20 -10.26
CA ILE A 28 -7.34 -15.25 -9.55
C ILE A 28 -7.81 -14.14 -10.50
N ILE A 29 -6.91 -13.64 -11.35
CA ILE A 29 -7.22 -12.62 -12.35
C ILE A 29 -8.16 -13.17 -13.43
N GLU A 30 -7.85 -14.35 -13.98
CA GLU A 30 -8.67 -15.03 -14.99
C GLU A 30 -10.09 -15.36 -14.48
N CYS A 31 -10.22 -15.66 -13.18
CA CYS A 31 -11.50 -15.94 -12.53
C CYS A 31 -12.31 -14.69 -12.17
N ASP A 32 -11.87 -13.48 -12.57
CA ASP A 32 -12.56 -12.20 -12.31
C ASP A 32 -12.79 -11.93 -10.81
N ALA A 33 -11.83 -12.34 -9.97
CA ALA A 33 -11.92 -12.14 -8.52
C ALA A 33 -11.44 -10.74 -8.07
N VAL A 34 -10.73 -10.00 -8.93
CA VAL A 34 -10.22 -8.65 -8.62
C VAL A 34 -11.35 -7.65 -8.32
N PRO A 35 -12.45 -7.58 -9.11
CA PRO A 35 -13.60 -6.75 -8.76
C PRO A 35 -14.24 -7.11 -7.42
N ILE A 36 -14.28 -8.40 -7.10
CA ILE A 36 -14.83 -8.87 -5.84
C ILE A 36 -14.01 -8.34 -4.67
N LEU A 37 -12.67 -8.44 -4.76
CA LEU A 37 -11.74 -7.92 -3.76
C LEU A 37 -11.87 -6.41 -3.58
N VAL A 38 -11.99 -5.64 -4.66
CA VAL A 38 -12.18 -4.18 -4.59
C VAL A 38 -13.53 -3.82 -3.94
N GLU A 39 -14.61 -4.52 -4.25
CA GLU A 39 -15.90 -4.32 -3.58
C GLU A 39 -15.82 -4.69 -2.09
N MET A 40 -15.06 -5.72 -1.70
CA MET A 40 -14.87 -6.06 -0.29
C MET A 40 -14.18 -4.95 0.51
N LEU A 41 -13.34 -4.13 -0.14
CA LEU A 41 -12.78 -2.93 0.51
C LEU A 41 -13.83 -1.87 0.83
N ARG A 42 -15.03 -1.94 0.23
CA ARG A 42 -16.14 -1.00 0.47
C ARG A 42 -17.05 -1.39 1.62
N GLU A 43 -16.98 -2.64 2.08
CA GLU A 43 -17.85 -3.13 3.15
C GLU A 43 -17.24 -2.78 4.53
N PRO A 44 -17.94 -2.00 5.38
CA PRO A 44 -17.39 -1.51 6.65
C PRO A 44 -17.14 -2.61 7.70
N ASP A 45 -17.79 -3.77 7.53
CA ASP A 45 -17.76 -4.90 8.46
C ASP A 45 -16.69 -5.95 8.10
N ILE A 46 -16.04 -5.82 6.94
CA ILE A 46 -14.98 -6.75 6.52
C ILE A 46 -13.63 -6.25 7.04
N GLN A 47 -12.85 -7.15 7.65
CA GLN A 47 -11.41 -6.90 7.84
C GLN A 47 -10.77 -6.76 6.46
N SER A 48 -10.44 -5.53 6.08
CA SER A 48 -9.98 -5.26 4.73
C SER A 48 -8.52 -5.70 4.51
N GLY A 49 -7.74 -5.91 5.57
CA GLY A 49 -6.32 -6.31 5.51
C GLY A 49 -6.01 -7.45 4.54
N PRO A 50 -6.68 -8.62 4.62
CA PRO A 50 -6.46 -9.71 3.66
C PRO A 50 -6.83 -9.35 2.22
N ALA A 51 -7.91 -8.57 2.01
CA ALA A 51 -8.32 -8.15 0.66
C ALA A 51 -7.33 -7.13 0.07
N VAL A 52 -6.84 -6.19 0.90
CA VAL A 52 -5.79 -5.22 0.57
C VAL A 52 -4.51 -5.95 0.19
N MET A 53 -4.11 -6.95 0.96
CA MET A 53 -2.93 -7.77 0.68
C MET A 53 -3.06 -8.57 -0.61
N ALA A 54 -4.22 -9.19 -0.85
CA ALA A 54 -4.48 -9.89 -2.10
C ALA A 54 -4.34 -8.94 -3.30
N LEU A 55 -4.96 -7.76 -3.25
CA LEU A 55 -4.86 -6.76 -4.33
C LEU A 55 -3.42 -6.28 -4.55
N ALA A 56 -2.64 -6.10 -3.48
CA ALA A 56 -1.23 -5.73 -3.58
C ALA A 56 -0.40 -6.73 -4.40
N LEU A 57 -0.66 -8.02 -4.17
CA LEU A 57 0.05 -9.12 -4.84
C LEU A 57 -0.41 -9.30 -6.29
N LEU A 58 -1.63 -8.90 -6.62
CA LEU A 58 -2.18 -9.00 -7.98
C LEU A 58 -1.84 -7.81 -8.86
N LEU A 59 -1.69 -6.60 -8.30
CA LEU A 59 -1.40 -5.36 -9.03
C LEU A 59 -0.29 -5.46 -10.10
N PRO A 60 0.85 -6.14 -9.85
CA PRO A 60 1.91 -6.30 -10.85
C PRO A 60 1.51 -7.12 -12.09
N PHE A 61 0.47 -7.95 -11.97
CA PHE A 61 0.00 -8.85 -13.02
C PHE A 61 -1.24 -8.32 -13.76
N LEU A 62 -1.86 -7.25 -13.28
CA LEU A 62 -2.98 -6.62 -13.97
C LEU A 62 -2.48 -5.95 -15.23
N SER A 63 -3.05 -6.30 -16.39
CA SER A 63 -2.88 -5.52 -17.61
C SER A 63 -3.92 -4.39 -17.64
N GLU A 64 -3.55 -3.26 -18.25
CA GLU A 64 -4.50 -2.17 -18.54
C GLU A 64 -5.63 -2.62 -19.49
N ASP A 65 -5.44 -3.75 -20.19
CA ASP A 65 -6.44 -4.37 -21.06
C ASP A 65 -7.54 -5.12 -20.29
N ILE A 66 -7.45 -5.26 -18.96
CA ILE A 66 -8.52 -5.85 -18.14
C ILE A 66 -9.62 -4.80 -17.97
N PRO A 67 -10.77 -4.93 -18.65
CA PRO A 67 -11.69 -3.82 -18.89
C PRO A 67 -12.58 -3.45 -17.69
N ARG A 68 -12.34 -4.02 -16.49
CA ARG A 68 -13.27 -3.95 -15.36
C ARG A 68 -12.79 -3.11 -14.20
N ILE A 69 -11.49 -3.11 -13.89
CA ILE A 69 -10.89 -2.29 -12.84
C ILE A 69 -9.47 -1.93 -13.24
N SER A 70 -9.18 -0.63 -13.26
CA SER A 70 -7.83 -0.12 -13.53
C SER A 70 -6.94 -0.17 -12.29
N LYS A 71 -5.61 -0.26 -12.49
CA LYS A 71 -4.62 -0.10 -11.40
C LYS A 71 -4.82 1.21 -10.64
N SER A 72 -5.16 2.28 -11.37
CA SER A 72 -5.42 3.61 -10.80
C SER A 72 -6.57 3.61 -9.80
N GLU A 73 -7.66 2.90 -10.07
CA GLU A 73 -8.80 2.81 -9.15
C GLU A 73 -8.44 2.07 -7.86
N ILE A 74 -7.66 0.99 -7.97
CA ILE A 74 -7.17 0.24 -6.81
C ILE A 74 -6.26 1.14 -5.96
N ILE A 75 -5.35 1.88 -6.58
CA ILE A 75 -4.44 2.80 -5.89
C ILE A 75 -5.21 3.94 -5.19
N LYS A 76 -6.16 4.58 -5.87
CA LYS A 76 -7.03 5.61 -5.26
C LYS A 76 -7.75 5.07 -4.03
N ARG A 77 -8.21 3.82 -4.08
CA ARG A 77 -8.84 3.17 -2.93
C ARG A 77 -7.86 2.97 -1.77
N LEU A 78 -6.65 2.49 -2.05
CA LEU A 78 -5.61 2.34 -1.02
C LEU A 78 -5.27 3.67 -0.35
N VAL A 79 -5.20 4.77 -1.12
CA VAL A 79 -4.95 6.11 -0.57
C VAL A 79 -6.09 6.56 0.34
N GLN A 80 -7.35 6.32 -0.03
CA GLN A 80 -8.50 6.60 0.86
C GLN A 80 -8.42 5.83 2.17
N MET A 81 -7.92 4.60 2.15
CA MET A 81 -7.82 3.75 3.33
C MET A 81 -6.75 4.20 4.34
N LEU A 82 -5.78 5.02 3.94
CA LEU A 82 -4.80 5.63 4.85
C LEU A 82 -5.41 6.50 5.95
N GLN A 83 -6.65 6.96 5.74
CA GLN A 83 -7.38 7.80 6.69
C GLN A 83 -8.30 6.98 7.61
N GLY A 84 -8.34 5.65 7.45
CA GLY A 84 -9.29 4.77 8.11
C GLY A 84 -8.66 3.78 9.10
N ARG A 85 -9.50 2.85 9.56
CA ARG A 85 -9.13 1.77 10.48
C ARG A 85 -8.03 0.84 9.94
N ASP A 86 -7.89 0.76 8.62
CA ASP A 86 -6.95 -0.13 7.93
C ASP A 86 -5.76 0.62 7.33
N ALA A 87 -5.49 1.83 7.85
CA ALA A 87 -4.41 2.69 7.38
C ALA A 87 -3.04 2.01 7.40
N ARG A 88 -2.78 1.18 8.41
CA ARG A 88 -1.53 0.42 8.54
C ARG A 88 -1.35 -0.55 7.36
N ASP A 89 -2.36 -1.37 7.06
CA ASP A 89 -2.29 -2.36 5.98
C ASP A 89 -2.19 -1.69 4.62
N ALA A 90 -2.93 -0.60 4.41
CA ALA A 90 -2.85 0.20 3.19
C ALA A 90 -1.44 0.80 2.99
N ALA A 91 -0.82 1.35 4.05
CA ALA A 91 0.54 1.88 3.98
C ALA A 91 1.58 0.78 3.72
N MET A 92 1.45 -0.39 4.35
CA MET A 92 2.33 -1.55 4.09
C MET A 92 2.25 -2.00 2.62
N VAL A 93 1.04 -2.07 2.06
CA VAL A 93 0.84 -2.38 0.65
C VAL A 93 1.46 -1.32 -0.25
N MET A 94 1.24 -0.04 0.05
CA MET A 94 1.85 1.06 -0.71
C MET A 94 3.37 0.97 -0.74
N GLY A 95 4.03 0.74 0.40
CA GLY A 95 5.49 0.57 0.43
C GLY A 95 5.97 -0.62 -0.39
N SER A 96 5.18 -1.70 -0.45
CA SER A 96 5.50 -2.90 -1.21
C SER A 96 5.42 -2.64 -2.72
N ILE A 97 4.30 -2.04 -3.18
CA ILE A 97 4.07 -1.78 -4.60
C ILE A 97 4.85 -0.58 -5.13
N ALA A 98 5.23 0.39 -4.29
CA ALA A 98 6.09 1.52 -4.65
C ALA A 98 7.50 1.10 -5.11
N ARG A 99 7.85 -0.18 -4.97
CA ARG A 99 9.07 -0.76 -5.54
C ARG A 99 8.99 -0.94 -7.06
N ILE A 100 7.80 -0.87 -7.65
CA ILE A 100 7.53 -0.94 -9.09
C ILE A 100 7.29 0.50 -9.58
N ASP A 101 8.06 0.94 -10.58
CA ASP A 101 8.08 2.35 -11.00
C ASP A 101 6.70 2.86 -11.46
N GLU A 102 6.01 2.11 -12.32
CA GLU A 102 4.65 2.43 -12.78
C GLU A 102 3.65 2.62 -11.62
N LEU A 103 3.68 1.71 -10.63
CA LEU A 103 2.78 1.78 -9.48
C LEU A 103 3.18 2.90 -8.52
N ARG A 104 4.49 3.16 -8.38
CA ARG A 104 4.99 4.30 -7.59
C ARG A 104 4.49 5.61 -8.17
N GLU A 105 4.64 5.82 -9.47
CA GLU A 105 4.15 7.03 -10.16
C GLU A 105 2.64 7.21 -9.95
N ALA A 106 1.85 6.13 -10.11
CA ALA A 106 0.41 6.19 -9.91
C ALA A 106 0.01 6.48 -8.45
N ILE A 107 0.77 6.00 -7.45
CA ILE A 107 0.58 6.41 -6.05
C ILE A 107 0.85 7.90 -5.89
N LEU A 108 1.96 8.40 -6.43
CA LEU A 108 2.39 9.79 -6.28
C LEU A 108 1.45 10.80 -6.97
N GLN A 109 0.75 10.38 -8.02
CA GLN A 109 -0.30 11.16 -8.66
C GLN A 109 -1.58 11.29 -7.79
N SER A 110 -1.72 10.47 -6.74
CA SER A 110 -2.87 10.55 -5.85
C SER A 110 -2.71 11.69 -4.85
N GLU A 111 -3.65 12.65 -4.91
CA GLU A 111 -3.63 13.85 -4.08
C GLU A 111 -3.58 13.52 -2.58
N GLY A 112 -2.71 14.21 -1.86
CA GLY A 112 -2.62 14.12 -0.39
C GLY A 112 -1.98 12.84 0.15
N VAL A 113 -1.44 11.95 -0.70
CA VAL A 113 -0.79 10.72 -0.22
C VAL A 113 0.43 11.02 0.66
N ILE A 114 1.29 11.95 0.23
CA ILE A 114 2.51 12.33 0.96
C ILE A 114 2.16 13.00 2.30
N SER A 115 1.20 13.94 2.30
CA SER A 115 0.77 14.61 3.54
C SER A 115 0.15 13.63 4.53
N THR A 116 -0.63 12.66 4.04
CA THR A 116 -1.22 11.61 4.87
C THR A 116 -0.15 10.73 5.51
N LEU A 117 0.80 10.21 4.72
CA LEU A 117 1.87 9.37 5.24
C LEU A 117 2.75 10.12 6.25
N ARG A 118 3.02 11.42 6.01
CA ARG A 118 3.72 12.28 6.97
C ARG A 118 2.98 12.38 8.30
N HIS A 119 1.66 12.59 8.25
CA HIS A 119 0.86 12.63 9.48
C HIS A 119 0.90 11.29 10.23
N MET A 120 0.86 10.17 9.51
CA MET A 120 0.91 8.83 10.10
C MET A 120 2.23 8.50 10.81
N LEU A 121 3.36 9.13 10.44
CA LEU A 121 4.64 8.94 11.14
C LEU A 121 4.57 9.31 12.63
N ARG A 122 3.65 10.19 13.01
CA ARG A 122 3.45 10.64 14.41
C ARG A 122 2.43 9.82 15.19
N GLY A 123 1.87 8.77 14.56
CA GLY A 123 0.80 7.94 15.13
C GLY A 123 1.23 6.51 15.44
N THR A 124 0.24 5.65 15.64
CA THR A 124 0.41 4.22 15.95
C THR A 124 0.82 3.37 14.75
N ASN A 125 0.70 3.92 13.53
CA ASN A 125 1.01 3.25 12.26
C ASN A 125 2.31 3.77 11.63
N SER A 126 3.22 4.27 12.48
CA SER A 126 4.43 4.96 12.07
C SER A 126 5.44 4.04 11.38
N ASP A 127 5.49 2.76 11.75
CA ASP A 127 6.25 1.70 11.07
C ASP A 127 5.83 1.55 9.60
N ALA A 128 4.53 1.41 9.36
CA ALA A 128 3.98 1.24 8.03
C ALA A 128 4.10 2.52 7.18
N ALA A 129 3.94 3.68 7.80
CA ALA A 129 4.16 4.97 7.13
C ALA A 129 5.63 5.15 6.73
N ALA A 130 6.57 4.83 7.61
CA ALA A 130 8.00 4.86 7.29
C ALA A 130 8.33 3.90 6.14
N TYR A 131 7.75 2.70 6.15
CA TYR A 131 7.91 1.75 5.04
C TYR A 131 7.35 2.30 3.71
N ALA A 132 6.15 2.87 3.71
CA ALA A 132 5.60 3.51 2.51
C ALA A 132 6.51 4.63 1.98
N ILE A 133 6.96 5.52 2.87
CA ILE A 133 7.84 6.65 2.54
C ILE A 133 9.17 6.17 1.94
N GLY A 134 9.79 5.14 2.51
CA GLY A 134 11.03 4.57 1.96
C GLY A 134 10.85 4.01 0.55
N GLY A 135 9.69 3.40 0.26
CA GLY A 135 9.35 2.92 -1.08
C GLY A 135 9.19 4.07 -2.08
N LEU A 136 8.46 5.11 -1.69
CA LEU A 136 8.19 6.28 -2.52
C LEU A 136 9.44 7.15 -2.75
N SER A 137 10.36 7.19 -1.80
CA SER A 137 11.62 7.96 -1.87
C SER A 137 12.61 7.42 -2.90
N LYS A 138 12.27 6.34 -3.60
CA LYS A 138 12.99 5.91 -4.81
C LYS A 138 12.70 6.80 -6.02
N ASP A 139 11.63 7.59 -5.97
CA ASP A 139 11.35 8.62 -6.96
C ASP A 139 12.04 9.93 -6.55
N ASP A 140 12.87 10.48 -7.43
CA ASP A 140 13.62 11.70 -7.11
C ASP A 140 12.69 12.93 -7.02
N ASN A 141 11.53 12.91 -7.69
CA ASN A 141 10.61 14.06 -7.76
C ASN A 141 9.94 14.37 -6.42
N VAL A 142 9.91 13.41 -5.50
CA VAL A 142 9.26 13.59 -4.18
C VAL A 142 10.25 13.83 -3.06
N LEU A 143 11.55 13.81 -3.36
CA LEU A 143 12.59 13.98 -2.36
C LEU A 143 12.54 15.37 -1.72
N GLU A 144 12.22 16.43 -2.46
CA GLU A 144 12.09 17.77 -1.86
C GLU A 144 10.98 17.82 -0.79
N ASP A 145 9.84 17.20 -1.07
CA ASP A 145 8.72 17.15 -0.14
C ASP A 145 8.96 16.20 1.04
N LEU A 146 9.63 15.06 0.80
CA LEU A 146 9.93 14.06 1.82
C LEU A 146 11.20 14.37 2.63
N ARG A 147 12.09 15.25 2.15
CA ARG A 147 13.25 15.77 2.90
C ARG A 147 12.90 16.99 3.74
N LYS A 148 11.64 17.44 3.75
CA LYS A 148 11.19 18.46 4.70
C LYS A 148 11.59 18.03 6.11
N HIS A 149 12.15 18.98 6.86
CA HIS A 149 12.83 18.73 8.14
C HIS A 149 11.99 17.87 9.09
N ASP A 150 10.68 18.09 9.10
CA ASP A 150 9.76 17.38 9.97
C ASP A 150 9.68 15.88 9.68
N VAL A 151 9.82 15.45 8.43
CA VAL A 151 9.81 14.02 8.04
C VAL A 151 11.10 13.33 8.47
N ALA A 152 12.26 13.96 8.22
CA ALA A 152 13.54 13.39 8.61
C ALA A 152 13.67 13.29 10.14
N GLU A 153 13.20 14.32 10.87
CA GLU A 153 13.17 14.32 12.33
C GLU A 153 12.26 13.23 12.89
N ASP A 154 11.03 13.11 12.37
CA ASP A 154 10.08 12.06 12.77
C ASP A 154 10.70 10.66 12.53
N LEU A 155 11.37 10.43 11.38
CA LEU A 155 12.04 9.16 11.09
C LEU A 155 13.24 8.88 12.00
N ILE A 156 14.04 9.89 12.34
CA ILE A 156 15.19 9.73 13.27
C ILE A 156 14.69 9.34 14.66
N VAL A 157 13.60 9.94 15.13
CA VAL A 157 12.97 9.58 16.41
C VAL A 157 12.52 8.12 16.39
N LEU A 158 11.86 7.69 15.30
CA LEU A 158 11.37 6.33 15.12
C LEU A 158 12.48 5.27 15.07
N MET A 159 13.71 5.61 14.72
CA MET A 159 14.83 4.66 14.77
C MET A 159 15.12 4.11 16.18
N ASN A 160 14.68 4.83 17.22
CA ASN A 160 14.86 4.40 18.60
C ASN A 160 13.74 3.46 19.10
N ASN A 161 12.73 3.18 18.27
CA ASN A 161 11.66 2.25 18.59
C ASN A 161 11.88 0.91 17.86
N GLU A 162 11.86 -0.20 18.60
CA GLU A 162 12.12 -1.54 18.08
C GLU A 162 11.22 -1.90 16.88
N ASP A 163 9.93 -1.55 16.94
CA ASP A 163 8.95 -1.92 15.92
C ASP A 163 9.13 -1.15 14.60
N SER A 164 9.66 0.08 14.66
CA SER A 164 9.79 0.96 13.50
C SER A 164 11.24 1.24 13.09
N ALA A 165 12.23 0.75 13.83
CA ALA A 165 13.66 1.00 13.58
C ALA A 165 14.08 0.56 12.17
N LEU A 166 13.66 -0.62 11.73
CA LEU A 166 14.00 -1.13 10.41
C LEU A 166 13.39 -0.28 9.30
N ALA A 167 12.09 0.02 9.40
CA ALA A 167 11.36 0.78 8.40
C ALA A 167 11.87 2.23 8.30
N SER A 168 12.08 2.88 9.44
CA SER A 168 12.59 4.26 9.53
C SER A 168 14.03 4.37 9.05
N GLY A 169 14.91 3.45 9.44
CA GLY A 169 16.29 3.40 8.96
C GLY A 169 16.36 3.20 7.44
N TRP A 170 15.54 2.31 6.89
CA TRP A 170 15.45 2.14 5.43
C TRP A 170 14.89 3.38 4.71
N ALA A 171 13.88 4.04 5.28
CA ALA A 171 13.33 5.28 4.74
C ALA A 171 14.37 6.41 4.71
N LEU A 172 15.10 6.60 5.82
CA LEU A 172 16.20 7.56 5.90
C LEU A 172 17.31 7.25 4.90
N ALA A 173 17.71 5.98 4.77
CA ALA A 173 18.70 5.58 3.76
C ALA A 173 18.22 5.87 2.34
N SER A 174 16.92 5.70 2.08
CA SER A 174 16.31 6.01 0.78
C SER A 174 16.25 7.52 0.51
N LEU A 175 15.93 8.33 1.52
CA LEU A 175 15.95 9.80 1.43
C LEU A 175 17.37 10.37 1.28
N ALA A 176 18.34 9.74 1.94
CA ALA A 176 19.75 10.11 1.90
C ALA A 176 20.46 9.65 0.62
N ARG A 177 19.83 8.81 -0.22
CA ARG A 177 20.38 8.49 -1.53
C ARG A 177 20.52 9.79 -2.32
N ASN A 178 21.78 10.13 -2.57
CA ASN A 178 22.18 11.21 -3.44
C ASN A 178 22.05 10.73 -4.88
N ARG A 179 21.55 11.59 -5.77
CA ARG A 179 21.96 11.50 -7.18
C ARG A 179 22.77 12.75 -7.50
N ALA A 180 23.98 12.47 -7.99
CA ALA A 180 24.84 13.38 -8.71
C ALA A 180 24.15 13.90 -9.98
#